data_AF-A0A7X7NXI5-F1
#
_entry.id   AF-A0A7X7NXI5-F1
#
_cell.length_a   1.000
_cell.length_b   1.000
_cell.length_c   1.000
_cell.angle_alpha   90.00
_cell.angle_beta   90.00
_cell.angle_gamma   90.00
#
_symmetry.space_group_name_H-M   'P 1'
#
loop_
_entity.id
_entity.type
_entity.pdbx_description
1 polymer ?
#
loop_
_entity_poly.entity_id
_entity_poly.type
_entity_poly.pdbx_seq_one_letter_code
_entity_poly.pdbx_strand_id
1 'polypeptide(L)'
;VPDLLHAPVGALLLEKELGITDGEILTAVSNHTLGAPSMGELDKIIFLADMIEPGRDFPGIERLSCLALRNLDEGMLFALEVTIKYCLQEKRILHPRTIETRNYFLLKMR
;
A
#
# COMPACT_ATOMS: atom_id res chain seq x y z
N VAL A 1 5.21 -1.13 -15.92
CA VAL A 1 6.45 -0.79 -15.18
C VAL A 1 6.56 0.71 -14.91
N PRO A 2 6.27 1.63 -15.86
CA PRO A 2 6.28 3.07 -15.55
C PRO A 2 5.39 3.41 -14.34
N ASP A 3 4.21 2.80 -14.27
CA ASP A 3 3.22 3.14 -13.25
C ASP A 3 3.62 2.77 -11.82
N LEU A 4 4.60 1.89 -11.58
CA LEU A 4 5.04 1.58 -10.21
C LEU A 4 6.06 2.59 -9.68
N LEU A 5 6.67 3.36 -10.56
CA LEU A 5 7.75 4.29 -10.22
C LEU A 5 7.24 5.56 -9.54
N HIS A 6 5.96 5.90 -9.72
CA HIS A 6 5.41 7.16 -9.18
C HIS A 6 5.53 7.26 -7.65
N ALA A 7 5.46 6.15 -6.92
CA ALA A 7 5.66 6.17 -5.47
C ALA A 7 7.10 6.56 -5.07
N PRO A 8 8.15 5.78 -5.42
CA PRO A 8 9.52 6.12 -5.02
C PRO A 8 10.04 7.40 -5.69
N VAL A 9 9.68 7.65 -6.95
CA VAL A 9 10.08 8.89 -7.65
C VAL A 9 9.32 10.08 -7.08
N GLY A 10 8.02 9.93 -6.78
CA GLY A 10 7.21 10.98 -6.16
C GLY A 10 7.79 11.42 -4.82
N ALA A 11 8.17 10.47 -3.95
CA ALA A 11 8.84 10.79 -2.69
C ALA A 11 10.14 11.61 -2.93
N LEU A 12 10.97 11.19 -3.88
CA LEU A 12 12.20 11.92 -4.23
C LEU A 12 11.92 13.34 -4.76
N LEU A 13 10.86 13.54 -5.54
CA LEU A 13 10.48 14.84 -6.07
C LEU A 13 9.90 15.75 -4.98
N LEU A 14 9.12 15.21 -4.03
CA LEU A 14 8.62 15.98 -2.87
C LEU A 14 9.78 16.56 -2.05
N GLU A 15 10.84 15.77 -1.84
CA GLU A 15 12.05 16.25 -1.17
C GLU A 15 12.75 17.33 -1.99
N LYS A 16 13.00 17.09 -3.28
CA LYS A 16 13.81 17.98 -4.13
C LYS A 16 13.11 19.28 -4.53
N GLU A 17 11.83 19.22 -4.83
CA GLU A 17 11.09 20.32 -5.44
C GLU A 17 10.27 21.11 -4.42
N LEU A 18 9.77 20.44 -3.37
CA LEU A 18 8.94 21.07 -2.33
C LEU A 18 9.65 21.20 -0.98
N GLY A 19 10.88 20.68 -0.85
CA GLY A 19 11.66 20.78 0.38
C GLY A 19 11.10 19.99 1.55
N ILE A 20 10.29 18.96 1.30
CA ILE A 20 9.76 18.08 2.34
C ILE A 20 10.88 17.16 2.82
N THR A 21 11.31 17.32 4.07
CA THR A 21 12.38 16.52 4.68
C THR A 21 11.91 15.57 5.76
N ASP A 22 10.59 15.49 6.00
CA ASP A 22 10.02 14.57 6.98
C ASP A 22 10.11 13.13 6.45
N GLY A 23 10.95 12.31 7.09
CA GLY A 23 11.21 10.94 6.66
C GLY A 23 9.98 10.03 6.74
N GLU A 24 9.03 10.28 7.65
CA GLU A 24 7.81 9.50 7.77
C GLU A 24 6.89 9.78 6.57
N ILE A 25 6.73 11.05 6.20
CA ILE A 25 5.95 11.46 5.02
C ILE A 25 6.55 10.87 3.73
N LEU A 26 7.87 11.03 3.55
CA LEU A 26 8.56 10.54 2.35
C LEU A 26 8.48 9.01 2.24
N THR A 27 8.61 8.30 3.36
CA THR A 27 8.51 6.83 3.39
C THR A 27 7.09 6.36 3.08
N ALA A 28 6.07 7.02 3.63
CA ALA A 28 4.68 6.71 3.34
C ALA A 28 4.35 6.90 1.86
N VAL A 29 4.83 7.98 1.23
CA VAL A 29 4.70 8.19 -0.22
C VAL A 29 5.50 7.15 -1.01
N SER A 30 6.71 6.78 -0.61
CA SER A 30 7.52 5.80 -1.34
C SER A 30 6.93 4.38 -1.31
N ASN A 31 6.22 4.05 -0.23
CA ASN A 31 5.68 2.71 0.02
C ASN A 31 4.22 2.52 -0.45
N HIS A 32 3.47 3.58 -0.76
CA HIS A 32 2.01 3.49 -0.93
C HIS A 32 1.52 2.58 -2.07
N THR A 33 2.34 2.27 -3.09
CA THR A 33 1.89 1.39 -4.20
C THR A 33 2.13 -0.10 -3.93
N LEU A 34 3.29 -0.46 -3.38
CA LEU A 34 3.72 -1.86 -3.27
C LEU A 34 3.76 -2.36 -1.81
N GLY A 35 3.67 -1.43 -0.86
CA GLY A 35 4.00 -1.66 0.53
C GLY A 35 5.48 -1.96 0.77
N ALA A 36 5.81 -2.22 2.03
CA ALA A 36 7.09 -2.72 2.49
C ALA A 36 6.90 -3.59 3.77
N PRO A 37 7.79 -4.55 4.06
CA PRO A 37 7.85 -5.17 5.37
C PRO A 37 8.05 -4.11 6.47
N SER A 38 7.42 -4.31 7.62
CA SER A 38 7.53 -3.39 8.78
C SER A 38 7.15 -1.93 8.50
N MET A 39 6.16 -1.69 7.64
CA MET A 39 5.60 -0.35 7.41
C MET A 39 5.24 0.37 8.72
N GLY A 40 5.56 1.66 8.78
CA GLY A 40 5.13 2.57 9.85
C GLY A 40 3.61 2.74 9.88
N GLU A 41 3.10 3.43 10.88
CA GLU A 41 1.65 3.66 10.98
C GLU A 41 1.15 4.56 9.84
N LEU A 42 1.87 5.65 9.55
CA LEU A 42 1.54 6.55 8.45
C LEU A 42 1.58 5.84 7.08
N ASP A 43 2.60 5.02 6.83
CA ASP A 43 2.69 4.22 5.60
C ASP A 43 1.42 3.40 5.35
N LYS A 44 0.93 2.71 6.38
CA LYS A 44 -0.29 1.87 6.28
C LYS A 44 -1.52 2.74 6.07
N ILE A 45 -1.61 3.87 6.78
CA ILE A 45 -2.72 4.82 6.63
C ILE A 45 -2.78 5.32 5.18
N ILE A 46 -1.67 5.77 4.62
CA ILE A 46 -1.63 6.28 3.24
C ILE A 46 -1.92 5.19 2.21
N PHE A 47 -1.35 3.99 2.38
CA PHE A 47 -1.64 2.84 1.52
C PHE A 47 -3.13 2.48 1.53
N LEU A 48 -3.73 2.35 2.71
CA LEU A 48 -5.13 1.98 2.85
C LEU A 48 -6.06 3.09 2.36
N ALA A 49 -5.72 4.36 2.65
CA ALA A 49 -6.48 5.52 2.19
C ALA A 49 -6.58 5.55 0.65
N ASP A 50 -5.49 5.31 -0.09
CA ASP A 50 -5.53 5.23 -1.56
C ASP A 50 -6.48 4.13 -2.07
N MET A 51 -6.63 3.04 -1.31
CA MET A 51 -7.51 1.93 -1.67
C MET A 51 -8.97 2.13 -1.25
N ILE A 52 -9.27 2.94 -0.24
CA ILE A 52 -10.65 3.10 0.30
C ILE A 52 -11.22 4.50 0.12
N GLU A 53 -10.53 5.39 -0.59
CA GLU A 53 -11.03 6.73 -0.84
C GLU A 53 -12.41 6.70 -1.56
N PRO A 54 -13.31 7.67 -1.31
CA PRO A 54 -14.71 7.60 -1.75
C PRO A 54 -14.95 7.43 -3.25
N GLY A 55 -13.98 7.76 -4.09
CA GLY A 55 -13.99 7.59 -5.54
C GLY A 55 -13.67 6.17 -6.02
N ARG A 56 -13.21 5.27 -5.14
CA ARG A 56 -12.94 3.86 -5.48
C ARG A 56 -14.22 3.03 -5.49
N ASP A 57 -14.33 2.14 -6.46
CA ASP A 57 -15.37 1.13 -6.54
C ASP A 57 -14.78 -0.20 -7.05
N PHE A 58 -14.72 -1.21 -6.18
CA PHE A 58 -14.28 -2.55 -6.54
C PHE A 58 -14.82 -3.61 -5.56
N PRO A 59 -14.90 -4.88 -5.99
CA PRO A 59 -15.38 -5.97 -5.14
C PRO A 59 -14.54 -6.11 -3.86
N GLY A 60 -15.18 -5.96 -2.70
CA GLY A 60 -14.56 -6.10 -1.39
C GLY A 60 -14.13 -4.79 -0.71
N ILE A 61 -14.40 -3.63 -1.32
CA ILE A 61 -14.09 -2.31 -0.74
C ILE A 61 -14.73 -2.12 0.65
N GLU A 62 -16.01 -2.44 0.83
CA GLU A 62 -16.70 -2.31 2.13
C GLU A 62 -16.01 -3.10 3.24
N ARG A 63 -15.59 -4.34 2.92
CA ARG A 63 -14.84 -5.18 3.85
C ARG A 63 -13.47 -4.58 4.15
N LEU A 64 -12.77 -4.08 3.13
CA LEU A 64 -11.48 -3.42 3.32
C LEU A 64 -11.62 -2.19 4.23
N SER A 65 -12.61 -1.34 3.99
CA SER A 65 -12.88 -0.15 4.79
C SER A 65 -13.16 -0.50 6.25
N CYS A 66 -14.00 -1.51 6.51
CA CYS A 66 -14.27 -1.98 7.86
C CYS A 66 -13.02 -2.51 8.57
N LEU A 67 -12.17 -3.28 7.87
CA LEU A 67 -10.93 -3.80 8.43
C LEU A 67 -9.92 -2.67 8.71
N ALA A 68 -9.73 -1.77 7.75
CA ALA A 68 -8.78 -0.65 7.84
C ALA A 68 -9.10 0.27 9.03
N LEU A 69 -10.38 0.56 9.29
CA LEU A 69 -10.81 1.39 10.41
C LEU A 69 -10.72 0.69 11.77
N ARG A 70 -10.68 -0.65 11.79
CA ARG A 70 -10.59 -1.44 13.02
C ARG A 70 -9.15 -1.79 13.39
N ASN A 71 -8.35 -2.19 12.41
CA ASN A 71 -6.98 -2.63 12.59
C ASN A 71 -6.21 -2.48 11.26
N LEU A 72 -5.22 -1.58 11.25
CA LEU A 72 -4.42 -1.30 10.06
C LEU A 72 -3.68 -2.54 9.54
N ASP A 73 -3.18 -3.42 10.41
CA ASP A 73 -2.46 -4.63 9.97
C ASP A 73 -3.41 -5.64 9.30
N GLU A 74 -4.63 -5.81 9.82
CA GLU A 74 -5.67 -6.63 9.17
C GLU A 74 -6.10 -6.02 7.82
N GLY A 75 -6.26 -4.70 7.79
CA GLY A 75 -6.55 -3.94 6.56
C GLY A 75 -5.46 -4.16 5.51
N MET A 76 -4.19 -4.02 5.90
CA MET A 76 -3.04 -4.21 5.00
C MET A 76 -2.98 -5.62 4.44
N LEU A 77 -3.15 -6.65 5.28
CA LEU A 77 -3.16 -8.03 4.81
C LEU A 77 -4.26 -8.24 3.75
N PHE A 78 -5.48 -7.79 4.04
CA PHE A 78 -6.60 -7.93 3.11
C PHE A 78 -6.40 -7.13 1.81
N ALA A 79 -5.91 -5.90 1.91
CA ALA A 79 -5.62 -5.03 0.77
C ALA A 79 -4.60 -5.65 -0.19
N LEU A 80 -3.53 -6.23 0.35
CA LEU A 80 -2.49 -6.92 -0.42
C LEU A 80 -3.04 -8.18 -1.08
N GLU A 81 -3.88 -8.97 -0.39
CA GLU A 81 -4.52 -10.16 -0.97
C GLU A 81 -5.50 -9.81 -2.10
N VAL A 82 -6.28 -8.74 -1.95
CA VAL A 82 -7.14 -8.20 -3.01
C VAL A 82 -6.30 -7.78 -4.22
N THR A 83 -5.21 -7.03 -4.00
CA THR A 83 -4.30 -6.59 -5.05
C THR A 83 -3.66 -7.76 -5.79
N ILE A 84 -3.16 -8.76 -5.06
CA ILE A 84 -2.56 -9.96 -5.64
C ILE A 84 -3.58 -10.72 -6.47
N LYS A 85 -4.78 -10.94 -5.93
CA LYS A 85 -5.87 -11.62 -6.63
C LYS A 85 -6.23 -10.91 -7.94
N TYR A 86 -6.37 -9.59 -7.90
CA TYR A 86 -6.63 -8.78 -9.10
C TYR A 86 -5.53 -8.96 -10.15
N CYS A 87 -4.26 -8.83 -9.76
CA CYS A 87 -3.14 -9.04 -10.68
C CYS A 87 -3.15 -10.43 -11.32
N LEU A 88 -3.45 -11.48 -10.55
CA LEU A 88 -3.54 -12.85 -11.07
C LEU A 88 -4.70 -13.02 -12.06
N GLN A 89 -5.88 -12.45 -11.76
CA GLN A 89 -7.05 -12.48 -12.64
C GLN A 89 -6.77 -11.78 -13.98
N GLU A 90 -6.09 -10.64 -13.92
CA GLU A 90 -5.69 -9.84 -15.09
C GLU A 90 -4.41 -10.35 -15.77
N LYS A 91 -3.84 -11.48 -15.31
CA LYS A 91 -2.56 -12.05 -15.81
C LYS A 91 -1.40 -11.03 -15.83
N ARG A 92 -1.38 -10.13 -14.84
CA ARG A 92 -0.33 -9.12 -14.65
C ARG A 92 0.85 -9.69 -13.86
N ILE A 93 2.03 -9.13 -14.11
CA ILE A 93 3.23 -9.45 -13.34
C ILE A 93 3.08 -8.88 -11.91
N LEU A 94 3.35 -9.71 -10.92
CA LEU A 94 3.40 -9.32 -9.51
C LEU A 94 4.80 -8.83 -9.16
N HIS A 95 4.90 -7.67 -8.54
CA HIS A 95 6.16 -7.19 -8.00
C HIS A 95 6.51 -7.99 -6.73
N PRO A 96 7.75 -8.54 -6.59
CA PRO A 96 8.13 -9.35 -5.42
C PRO A 96 7.88 -8.67 -4.07
N ARG A 97 8.15 -7.35 -3.99
CA ARG A 97 7.91 -6.54 -2.78
C ARG A 97 6.47 -6.62 -2.25
N THR A 98 5.46 -6.74 -3.11
CA THR A 98 4.06 -6.91 -2.68
C THR A 98 3.85 -8.26 -1.99
N ILE A 99 4.49 -9.31 -2.50
CA ILE A 99 4.45 -10.66 -1.91
C ILE A 99 5.18 -10.69 -0.56
N GLU A 100 6.35 -10.07 -0.50
CA GLU A 100 7.13 -9.94 0.74
C GLU A 100 6.33 -9.20 1.82
N THR A 101 5.73 -8.06 1.45
CA THR A 101 4.87 -7.26 2.34
C THR A 101 3.69 -8.09 2.84
N ARG A 102 3.00 -8.81 1.94
CA ARG A 102 1.87 -9.67 2.31
C ARG A 102 2.29 -10.76 3.30
N ASN A 103 3.43 -11.40 3.05
CA ASN A 103 3.94 -12.45 3.93
C ASN A 103 4.34 -11.91 5.30
N TYR A 104 4.91 -10.71 5.36
CA TYR A 104 5.21 -10.03 6.62
C TYR A 104 3.94 -9.86 7.47
N PHE A 105 2.88 -9.28 6.91
CA PHE A 105 1.63 -9.09 7.66
C PHE A 105 0.94 -10.41 8.01
N LEU A 106 0.99 -11.42 7.12
CA LEU A 106 0.46 -12.75 7.44
C LEU A 106 1.19 -13.38 8.64
N LEU A 107 2.52 -13.30 8.67
CA LEU A 107 3.31 -13.87 9.76
C LEU A 107 3.12 -13.09 11.07
N LYS A 108 2.97 -11.76 11.00
CA LYS A 108 2.72 -10.91 12.17
C LYS A 108 1.39 -11.23 12.86
N MET A 109 0.41 -11.75 12.13
CA MET A 109 -0.92 -12.10 12.64
C MET A 109 -1.03 -13.54 13.16
N ARG A 110 0.06 -14.33 13.10
CA ARG A 110 0.14 -15.67 13.69
C ARG A 110 0.70 -15.59 15.10
#